data_AF-A0A5N1J2I4-F1
#
_entry.id   AF-A0A5N1J2I4-F1
#
_cell.length_a   1.000
_cell.length_b   1.000
_cell.length_c   1.000
_cell.angle_alpha   90.00
_cell.angle_beta   90.00
_cell.angle_gamma   90.00
#
_symmetry.space_group_name_H-M   'P 1'
#
loop_
_entity.id
_entity.type
_entity.pdbx_description
1 polymer ?
#
loop_
_entity_poly.entity_id
_entity_poly.type
_entity_poly.pdbx_seq_one_letter_code
_entity_poly.pdbx_strand_id
1 'polypeptide(L)'
;MNLEEDEYLTIQLVHFGNSEEGKERYYFMEMSSLQATTLLEAEFEIEKIEIEAYDQQDNYLTDSQIIDFKKLAHFNDFFLNHPDYYIHNLDLVLENGIEIGSHDDGEVTLAIIKDSNQIENVKKILKKFNLKESLIAEMRNKPNHYLGIDSAGNVVADYSTFDEYLEQSKK
;
A
#
# COMPACT_ATOMS: atom_id res chain seq x y z
N MET A 1 -6.90 4.59 -20.06
CA MET A 1 -5.44 4.52 -19.91
C MET A 1 -5.08 3.04 -19.93
N ASN A 2 -4.17 2.59 -20.80
CA ASN A 2 -3.77 1.18 -20.86
C ASN A 2 -3.03 0.85 -19.56
N LEU A 3 -3.46 -0.19 -18.87
CA LEU A 3 -2.84 -0.80 -17.68
C LEU A 3 -1.45 -1.44 -17.99
N GLU A 4 -0.76 -0.98 -19.04
CA GLU A 4 0.53 -1.51 -19.49
C GLU A 4 1.72 -0.87 -18.73
N GLU A 5 1.52 0.22 -17.97
CA GLU A 5 2.57 0.80 -17.11
C GLU A 5 2.83 -0.02 -15.84
N ASP A 6 1.93 -0.94 -15.47
CA ASP A 6 2.08 -1.87 -14.34
C ASP A 6 3.24 -2.88 -14.55
N GLU A 7 3.72 -3.09 -15.78
CA GLU A 7 4.80 -4.05 -16.07
C GLU A 7 6.20 -3.56 -15.65
N TYR A 8 6.36 -2.27 -15.30
CA TYR A 8 7.65 -1.67 -14.95
C TYR A 8 7.75 -1.15 -13.50
N LEU A 9 6.64 -1.08 -12.75
CA LEU A 9 6.66 -0.67 -11.35
C LEU A 9 7.04 -1.87 -10.47
N THR A 10 8.33 -2.02 -10.19
CA THR A 10 8.82 -2.93 -9.16
C THR A 10 8.88 -2.17 -7.84
N ILE A 11 8.26 -2.69 -6.78
CA ILE A 11 8.47 -2.18 -5.41
C ILE A 11 9.97 -2.17 -5.13
N GLN A 12 10.53 -0.98 -4.90
CA GLN A 12 11.97 -0.76 -4.75
C GLN A 12 12.42 -0.75 -3.29
N LEU A 13 11.49 -0.45 -2.38
CA LEU A 13 11.78 -0.31 -0.97
C LEU A 13 10.62 -0.92 -0.18
N VAL A 14 10.97 -1.73 0.81
CA VAL A 14 10.01 -2.25 1.79
C VAL A 14 10.46 -1.93 3.21
N HIS A 15 9.49 -1.76 4.11
CA HIS A 15 9.75 -1.54 5.52
C HIS A 15 8.74 -2.30 6.38
N PHE A 16 9.14 -2.61 7.61
CA PHE A 16 8.29 -3.31 8.57
C PHE A 16 8.41 -2.69 9.95
N GLY A 17 7.26 -2.46 10.57
CA GLY A 17 7.15 -2.01 11.96
C GLY A 17 6.09 -2.81 12.72
N ASN A 18 6.13 -2.69 14.05
CA ASN A 18 5.03 -3.13 14.90
C ASN A 18 4.28 -1.88 15.37
N SER A 19 2.94 -1.92 15.36
CA SER A 19 2.15 -0.90 16.07
C SER A 19 1.98 -1.30 17.53
N GLU A 20 1.68 -0.32 18.40
CA GLU A 20 1.42 -0.57 19.82
C GLU A 20 0.18 -1.45 20.06
N GLU A 21 -0.68 -1.62 19.06
CA GLU A 21 -1.96 -2.33 19.14
C GLU A 21 -1.86 -3.81 18.71
N GLY A 22 -0.66 -4.37 18.65
CA GLY A 22 -0.48 -5.77 18.25
C GLY A 22 -0.69 -6.01 16.75
N LYS A 23 -0.53 -4.96 15.93
CA LYS A 23 -0.53 -5.09 14.47
C LYS A 23 0.89 -5.11 13.91
N GLU A 24 1.06 -5.87 12.85
CA GLU A 24 2.23 -5.85 11.99
C GLU A 24 1.95 -4.89 10.83
N ARG A 25 2.86 -3.92 10.60
CA ARG A 25 2.70 -2.94 9.54
C ARG A 25 3.77 -3.14 8.48
N TYR A 26 3.32 -3.35 7.26
CA TYR A 26 4.16 -3.55 6.08
C TYR A 26 4.05 -2.32 5.19
N TYR A 27 5.18 -1.84 4.71
CA TYR A 27 5.30 -0.64 3.90
C TYR A 27 5.86 -1.03 2.54
N PHE A 28 5.26 -0.51 1.47
CA PHE A 28 5.60 -0.80 0.09
C PHE A 28 5.72 0.52 -0.67
N MET A 29 6.94 0.86 -1.08
CA MET A 29 7.21 2.03 -1.92
C MET A 29 6.98 1.70 -3.39
N GLU A 30 6.58 2.70 -4.18
CA GLU A 30 6.19 2.58 -5.60
C GLU A 30 4.93 1.73 -5.80
N MET A 31 4.00 1.82 -4.86
CA MET A 31 2.71 1.14 -4.89
C MET A 31 1.59 2.15 -4.63
N SER A 32 0.57 2.17 -5.50
CA SER A 32 -0.58 3.05 -5.34
C SER A 32 -1.64 2.45 -4.41
N SER A 33 -2.45 3.34 -3.82
CA SER A 33 -3.63 2.96 -3.05
C SER A 33 -4.53 2.01 -3.82
N LEU A 34 -4.80 2.30 -5.09
CA LEU A 34 -5.68 1.50 -5.92
C LEU A 34 -5.08 0.11 -6.24
N GLN A 35 -3.77 0.02 -6.43
CA GLN A 35 -3.09 -1.28 -6.55
C GLN A 35 -3.25 -2.11 -5.27
N ALA A 36 -3.22 -1.48 -4.09
CA ALA A 36 -3.37 -2.18 -2.81
C ALA A 36 -4.80 -2.67 -2.58
N THR A 37 -5.78 -1.79 -2.74
CA THR A 37 -7.18 -2.08 -2.45
C THR A 37 -7.78 -3.09 -3.43
N THR A 38 -7.30 -3.14 -4.68
CA THR A 38 -7.76 -4.13 -5.68
C THR A 38 -7.22 -5.54 -5.45
N LEU A 39 -6.19 -5.72 -4.61
CA LEU A 39 -5.66 -7.04 -4.24
C LEU A 39 -6.39 -7.68 -3.04
N LEU A 40 -7.22 -6.90 -2.36
CA LEU A 40 -8.02 -7.34 -1.22
C LEU A 40 -9.40 -7.85 -1.65
N GLU A 41 -10.14 -8.44 -0.72
CA GLU A 41 -11.50 -8.92 -0.99
C GLU A 41 -12.43 -7.74 -1.17
N ALA A 42 -13.06 -7.64 -2.34
CA ALA A 42 -13.93 -6.51 -2.71
C ALA A 42 -15.13 -6.34 -1.76
N GLU A 43 -15.55 -7.42 -1.09
CA GLU A 43 -16.67 -7.43 -0.18
C GLU A 43 -16.37 -6.84 1.20
N PHE A 44 -15.10 -6.60 1.55
CA PHE A 44 -14.75 -6.03 2.84
C PHE A 44 -15.42 -4.68 3.04
N GLU A 45 -16.14 -4.56 4.15
CA GLU A 45 -16.77 -3.31 4.58
C GLU A 45 -15.71 -2.32 5.07
N ILE A 46 -15.88 -1.06 4.69
CA ILE A 46 -15.06 0.06 5.13
C ILE A 46 -15.70 0.62 6.40
N GLU A 47 -15.05 0.43 7.54
CA GLU A 47 -15.49 0.96 8.83
C GLU A 47 -15.15 2.44 8.96
N LYS A 48 -13.99 2.84 8.43
CA LYS A 48 -13.50 4.22 8.45
C LYS A 48 -12.73 4.52 7.16
N ILE A 49 -12.94 5.72 6.64
CA ILE A 49 -12.17 6.27 5.52
C ILE A 49 -11.90 7.76 5.77
N GLU A 50 -10.64 8.14 5.68
CA GLU A 50 -10.18 9.51 5.53
C GLU A 50 -9.42 9.55 4.21
N ILE A 51 -9.85 10.41 3.28
CA ILE A 51 -9.30 10.45 1.93
C ILE A 51 -9.19 11.89 1.45
N GLU A 52 -8.06 12.20 0.83
CA GLU A 52 -7.86 13.40 0.04
C GLU A 52 -7.61 12.98 -1.41
N ALA A 53 -8.58 13.23 -2.27
CA ALA A 53 -8.48 12.95 -3.70
C ALA A 53 -9.13 14.06 -4.52
N TYR A 54 -8.55 14.38 -5.66
CA TYR A 54 -8.98 15.46 -6.54
C TYR A 54 -8.79 15.08 -8.02
N ASP A 55 -9.61 15.65 -8.90
CA ASP A 55 -9.47 15.49 -10.35
C ASP A 55 -8.42 16.44 -10.96
N GLN A 56 -8.23 16.36 -12.29
CA GLN A 56 -7.30 17.24 -13.03
C GLN A 56 -7.66 18.73 -13.00
N GLN A 57 -8.79 19.12 -12.44
CA GLN A 57 -9.24 20.50 -12.26
C GLN A 57 -9.22 20.92 -10.79
N ASP A 58 -8.55 20.16 -9.92
CA ASP A 58 -8.49 20.36 -8.47
C ASP A 58 -9.87 20.30 -7.78
N ASN A 59 -10.84 19.58 -8.38
CA ASN A 59 -12.11 19.32 -7.71
C ASN A 59 -11.95 18.14 -6.74
N TYR A 60 -11.97 18.44 -5.46
CA TYR A 60 -11.91 17.44 -4.40
C TYR A 60 -13.18 16.59 -4.33
N LEU A 61 -13.04 15.35 -3.86
CA LEU A 61 -14.18 14.52 -3.49
C LEU A 61 -15.07 15.23 -2.46
N THR A 62 -16.37 15.13 -2.68
CA THR A 62 -17.38 15.62 -1.74
C THR A 62 -17.65 14.57 -0.65
N ASP A 63 -18.08 15.03 0.53
CA ASP A 63 -18.50 14.14 1.62
C ASP A 63 -19.56 13.12 1.16
N SER A 64 -20.49 13.53 0.28
CA SER A 64 -21.49 12.61 -0.27
C SER A 64 -20.89 11.48 -1.11
N GLN A 65 -19.85 11.75 -1.89
CA GLN A 65 -19.15 10.70 -2.65
C GLN A 65 -18.40 9.75 -1.71
N ILE A 66 -17.76 10.29 -0.67
CA ILE A 66 -17.00 9.49 0.31
C ILE A 66 -17.94 8.57 1.11
N ILE A 67 -19.12 9.06 1.51
CA ILE A 67 -20.13 8.27 2.26
C ILE A 67 -20.63 7.04 1.48
N ASP A 68 -20.54 7.05 0.15
CA ASP A 68 -20.95 5.91 -0.68
C ASP A 68 -19.89 4.79 -0.72
N PHE A 69 -18.66 5.05 -0.27
CA PHE A 69 -17.57 4.06 -0.14
C PHE A 69 -17.76 3.14 1.07
N LYS A 70 -18.82 2.33 1.04
CA LYS A 70 -19.16 1.37 2.11
C LYS A 70 -18.36 0.08 2.05
N LYS A 71 -17.86 -0.28 0.88
CA LYS A 71 -17.08 -1.49 0.62
C LYS A 71 -15.91 -1.16 -0.29
N LEU A 72 -14.86 -1.98 -0.25
CA LEU A 72 -13.74 -1.86 -1.19
C LEU A 72 -14.18 -1.91 -2.65
N ALA A 73 -15.20 -2.71 -2.99
CA ALA A 73 -15.78 -2.72 -4.33
C ALA A 73 -16.22 -1.32 -4.78
N HIS A 74 -16.94 -0.58 -3.94
CA HIS A 74 -17.44 0.76 -4.30
C HIS A 74 -16.29 1.76 -4.47
N PHE A 75 -15.30 1.71 -3.58
CA PHE A 75 -14.09 2.52 -3.66
C PHE A 75 -13.34 2.24 -4.97
N ASN A 76 -13.03 0.96 -5.23
CA ASN A 76 -12.27 0.55 -6.40
C ASN A 76 -13.03 0.90 -7.69
N ASP A 77 -14.34 0.61 -7.74
CA ASP A 77 -15.18 0.92 -8.89
C ASP A 77 -15.21 2.42 -9.18
N PHE A 78 -15.24 3.27 -8.16
CA PHE A 78 -15.21 4.72 -8.36
C PHE A 78 -13.92 5.15 -9.07
N PHE A 79 -12.75 4.82 -8.52
CA PHE A 79 -11.46 5.26 -9.06
C PHE A 79 -11.10 4.59 -10.39
N LEU A 80 -11.51 3.33 -10.60
CA LEU A 80 -11.32 2.65 -11.88
C LEU A 80 -12.17 3.28 -13.00
N ASN A 81 -13.33 3.86 -12.67
CA ASN A 81 -14.21 4.53 -13.64
C ASN A 81 -13.98 6.05 -13.75
N HIS A 82 -13.21 6.64 -12.84
CA HIS A 82 -12.81 8.06 -12.87
C HIS A 82 -11.27 8.17 -12.77
N PRO A 83 -10.53 7.71 -13.80
CA PRO A 83 -9.06 7.62 -13.77
C PRO A 83 -8.37 9.00 -13.79
N ASP A 84 -9.13 10.08 -13.89
CA ASP A 84 -8.68 11.47 -13.77
C ASP A 84 -8.54 11.93 -12.31
N TYR A 85 -9.08 11.17 -11.35
CA TYR A 85 -8.86 11.41 -9.93
C TYR A 85 -7.49 10.88 -9.48
N TYR A 86 -6.81 11.69 -8.68
CA TYR A 86 -5.57 11.36 -8.00
C TYR A 86 -5.82 11.25 -6.49
N ILE A 87 -5.36 10.15 -5.87
CA ILE A 87 -5.49 9.91 -4.43
C ILE A 87 -4.23 10.46 -3.74
N HIS A 88 -4.31 11.65 -3.16
CA HIS A 88 -3.16 12.24 -2.48
C HIS A 88 -2.89 11.58 -1.12
N ASN A 89 -3.93 11.38 -0.31
CA ASN A 89 -3.82 10.72 0.99
C ASN A 89 -4.99 9.75 1.17
N LEU A 90 -4.73 8.61 1.80
CA LEU A 90 -5.75 7.63 2.18
C LEU A 90 -5.40 7.04 3.53
N ASP A 91 -6.38 7.00 4.43
CA ASP A 91 -6.37 6.16 5.63
C ASP A 91 -7.71 5.42 5.70
N LEU A 92 -7.63 4.09 5.63
CA LEU A 92 -8.79 3.22 5.51
C LEU A 92 -8.71 2.09 6.54
N VAL A 93 -9.82 1.84 7.25
CA VAL A 93 -9.98 0.74 8.21
C VAL A 93 -11.10 -0.17 7.75
N LEU A 94 -10.83 -1.47 7.67
CA LEU A 94 -11.76 -2.50 7.24
C LEU A 94 -12.33 -3.29 8.42
N GLU A 95 -13.50 -3.92 8.22
CA GLU A 95 -14.26 -4.70 9.23
C GLU A 95 -13.49 -5.82 9.94
N ASN A 96 -12.38 -6.29 9.36
CA ASN A 96 -11.54 -7.32 9.94
C ASN A 96 -10.31 -6.74 10.66
N GLY A 97 -10.23 -5.42 10.82
CA GLY A 97 -9.13 -4.72 11.49
C GLY A 97 -7.89 -4.48 10.62
N ILE A 98 -7.95 -4.81 9.32
CA ILE A 98 -6.93 -4.39 8.34
C ILE A 98 -6.99 -2.87 8.20
N GLU A 99 -5.81 -2.24 8.18
CA GLU A 99 -5.68 -0.82 7.86
C GLU A 99 -4.82 -0.65 6.62
N ILE A 100 -5.23 0.27 5.76
CA ILE A 100 -4.49 0.68 4.57
C ILE A 100 -4.25 2.17 4.69
N GLY A 101 -2.99 2.59 4.61
CA GLY A 101 -2.61 3.99 4.56
C GLY A 101 -1.81 4.28 3.31
N SER A 102 -1.92 5.46 2.72
CA SER A 102 -1.01 5.92 1.68
C SER A 102 -0.76 7.42 1.74
N HIS A 103 0.44 7.82 1.32
CA HIS A 103 0.81 9.22 1.12
C HIS A 103 1.33 9.41 -0.31
N ASP A 104 0.91 10.48 -0.97
CA ASP A 104 1.26 10.83 -2.36
C ASP A 104 1.02 9.71 -3.40
N ASP A 105 0.11 8.76 -3.13
CA ASP A 105 -0.15 7.56 -3.95
C ASP A 105 1.10 6.75 -4.37
N GLY A 106 2.24 6.97 -3.70
CA GLY A 106 3.53 6.36 -4.04
C GLY A 106 4.11 5.49 -2.92
N GLU A 107 3.48 5.52 -1.75
CA GLU A 107 3.82 4.68 -0.60
C GLU A 107 2.53 4.16 0.02
N VAL A 108 2.43 2.83 0.14
CA VAL A 108 1.32 2.17 0.81
C VAL A 108 1.80 1.46 2.07
N THR A 109 1.01 1.61 3.12
CA THR A 109 1.12 0.83 4.35
C THR A 109 -0.07 -0.12 4.45
N LEU A 110 0.20 -1.36 4.82
CA LEU A 110 -0.81 -2.37 5.16
C LEU A 110 -0.54 -2.85 6.58
N ALA A 111 -1.43 -2.51 7.51
CA ALA A 111 -1.38 -3.04 8.88
C ALA A 111 -2.36 -4.20 9.04
N ILE A 112 -1.88 -5.30 9.61
CA ILE A 112 -2.65 -6.52 9.86
C ILE A 112 -2.49 -6.98 11.30
N ILE A 113 -3.47 -7.72 11.81
CA ILE A 113 -3.40 -8.32 13.13
C ILE A 113 -2.26 -9.36 13.15
N LYS A 114 -1.35 -9.24 14.12
CA LYS A 114 -0.24 -10.18 14.28
C LYS A 114 -0.73 -11.62 14.44
N ASP A 115 -0.02 -12.57 13.83
CA ASP A 115 -0.31 -14.00 13.86
C ASP A 115 -1.69 -14.40 13.29
N SER A 116 -2.33 -13.50 12.52
CA SER A 116 -3.60 -13.77 11.84
C SER A 116 -3.39 -14.33 10.42
N ASN A 117 -4.48 -14.83 9.82
CA ASN A 117 -4.50 -15.25 8.40
C ASN A 117 -4.43 -14.06 7.42
N GLN A 118 -4.49 -12.82 7.91
CA GLN A 118 -4.43 -11.61 7.08
C GLN A 118 -3.06 -11.43 6.42
N ILE A 119 -2.03 -12.16 6.87
CA ILE A 119 -0.73 -12.24 6.20
C ILE A 119 -0.85 -12.70 4.74
N GLU A 120 -1.90 -13.44 4.39
CA GLU A 120 -2.17 -13.81 2.99
C GLU A 120 -2.38 -12.58 2.10
N ASN A 121 -2.84 -11.44 2.63
CA ASN A 121 -2.95 -10.20 1.86
C ASN A 121 -1.58 -9.60 1.53
N VAL A 122 -0.64 -9.64 2.47
CA VAL A 122 0.76 -9.27 2.21
C VAL A 122 1.35 -10.18 1.12
N LYS A 123 1.10 -11.49 1.19
CA LYS A 123 1.58 -12.44 0.16
C LYS A 123 0.99 -12.18 -1.22
N LYS A 124 -0.28 -11.76 -1.32
CA LYS A 124 -0.89 -11.34 -2.60
C LYS A 124 -0.14 -10.15 -3.20
N ILE A 125 0.21 -9.16 -2.39
CA ILE A 125 1.04 -8.01 -2.82
C ILE A 125 2.38 -8.50 -3.33
N LEU A 126 3.14 -9.27 -2.53
CA LEU A 126 4.44 -9.79 -2.94
C LEU A 126 4.34 -10.56 -4.27
N LYS A 127 3.33 -11.41 -4.43
CA LYS A 127 3.10 -12.15 -5.66
C LYS A 127 2.79 -11.26 -6.87
N LYS A 128 1.94 -10.23 -6.71
CA LYS A 128 1.60 -9.29 -7.80
C LYS A 128 2.84 -8.56 -8.32
N PHE A 129 3.78 -8.23 -7.43
CA PHE A 129 5.02 -7.51 -7.76
C PHE A 129 6.23 -8.44 -7.95
N ASN A 130 6.02 -9.75 -8.15
CA ASN A 130 7.09 -10.75 -8.36
C ASN A 130 8.17 -10.79 -7.25
N LEU A 131 7.80 -10.44 -6.02
CA LEU A 131 8.67 -10.49 -4.85
C LEU A 131 8.63 -11.87 -4.18
N LYS A 132 9.73 -12.22 -3.52
CA LYS A 132 9.85 -13.51 -2.81
C LYS A 132 9.07 -13.47 -1.49
N GLU A 133 8.30 -14.53 -1.20
CA GLU A 133 7.60 -14.65 0.09
C GLU A 133 8.56 -14.66 1.30
N SER A 134 9.82 -15.07 1.12
CA SER A 134 10.85 -14.98 2.16
C SER A 134 11.08 -13.55 2.67
N LEU A 135 10.74 -12.53 1.86
CA LEU A 135 10.86 -11.13 2.23
C LEU A 135 10.06 -10.79 3.49
N ILE A 136 8.95 -11.48 3.76
CA ILE A 136 8.19 -11.32 5.01
C ILE A 136 9.07 -11.62 6.23
N ALA A 137 9.82 -12.72 6.19
CA ALA A 137 10.72 -13.10 7.28
C ALA A 137 11.92 -12.14 7.36
N GLU A 138 12.45 -11.71 6.22
CA GLU A 138 13.56 -10.74 6.16
C GLU A 138 13.17 -9.39 6.78
N MET A 139 12.00 -8.86 6.41
CA MET A 139 11.41 -7.65 6.99
C MET A 139 11.19 -7.78 8.51
N ARG A 140 10.61 -8.90 8.97
CA ARG A 140 10.40 -9.17 10.41
C ARG A 140 11.70 -9.29 11.20
N ASN A 141 12.77 -9.81 10.60
CA ASN A 141 14.08 -9.95 11.23
C ASN A 141 14.83 -8.61 11.32
N LYS A 142 14.41 -7.59 10.57
CA LYS A 142 15.00 -6.26 10.53
C LYS A 142 13.92 -5.18 10.73
N PRO A 143 13.23 -5.19 11.89
CA PRO A 143 12.18 -4.21 12.12
C PRO A 143 12.75 -2.80 12.15
N ASN A 144 11.98 -1.85 11.65
CA ASN A 144 12.31 -0.44 11.51
C ASN A 144 13.43 -0.12 10.50
N HIS A 145 13.87 -1.09 9.69
CA HIS A 145 14.82 -0.87 8.60
C HIS A 145 14.08 -0.75 7.25
N TYR A 146 14.69 -0.05 6.31
CA TYR A 146 14.25 -0.01 4.91
C TYR A 146 15.12 -0.99 4.11
N LEU A 147 14.48 -1.92 3.40
CA LEU A 147 15.16 -2.92 2.59
C LEU A 147 15.02 -2.57 1.11
N GLY A 148 16.14 -2.32 0.45
CA GLY A 148 16.20 -2.03 -0.98
C GLY A 148 16.07 -3.33 -1.79
N ILE A 149 15.18 -3.31 -2.79
CA ILE A 149 14.81 -4.47 -3.61
C ILE A 149 15.25 -4.24 -5.06
N ASP A 150 15.92 -5.22 -5.66
CA ASP A 150 16.27 -5.19 -7.08
C ASP A 150 15.11 -5.63 -8.00
N SER A 151 15.27 -5.44 -9.31
CA SER A 151 14.29 -5.88 -10.32
C SER A 151 13.99 -7.39 -10.33
N ALA A 152 14.80 -8.20 -9.66
CA ALA A 152 14.60 -9.64 -9.52
C ALA A 152 13.97 -10.02 -8.16
N GLY A 153 13.53 -9.03 -7.37
CA GLY A 153 12.86 -9.21 -6.10
C GLY A 153 13.80 -9.65 -4.96
N ASN A 154 15.11 -9.38 -5.06
CA ASN A 154 16.08 -9.67 -4.02
C ASN A 154 16.38 -8.43 -3.18
N VAL A 155 16.60 -8.64 -1.88
CA VAL A 155 17.16 -7.60 -1.01
C VAL A 155 18.63 -7.37 -1.39
N VAL A 156 18.94 -6.14 -1.81
CA VAL A 156 20.30 -5.72 -2.19
C VAL A 156 20.89 -4.67 -1.25
N ALA A 157 20.04 -4.04 -0.44
CA ALA A 157 20.46 -3.02 0.50
C ALA A 157 19.60 -3.03 1.78
N ASP A 158 20.16 -2.48 2.85
CA ASP A 158 19.58 -2.40 4.18
C ASP A 158 19.96 -1.05 4.79
N TYR A 159 18.95 -0.21 5.02
CA TYR A 159 19.12 1.15 5.51
C TYR A 159 18.42 1.30 6.86
N SER A 160 19.11 1.91 7.83
CA SER A 160 18.55 2.14 9.17
C SER A 160 17.58 3.33 9.19
N THR A 161 17.65 4.22 8.21
CA THR A 161 16.78 5.39 8.07
C THR A 161 16.45 5.67 6.60
N PHE A 162 15.38 6.45 6.38
CA PHE A 162 15.03 6.90 5.03
C PHE A 162 16.07 7.87 4.45
N ASP A 163 16.67 8.71 5.29
CA ASP A 163 17.75 9.63 4.87
C ASP A 163 18.96 8.85 4.31
N GLU A 164 19.31 7.72 4.93
CA GLU A 164 20.40 6.86 4.46
C GLU A 164 20.11 6.30 3.05
N TYR A 165 18.87 5.88 2.81
CA TYR A 165 18.40 5.48 1.48
C TYR A 165 18.54 6.62 0.45
N LEU A 166 18.09 7.83 0.81
CA LEU A 166 18.17 9.00 -0.08
C LEU A 166 19.61 9.41 -0.43
N GLU A 167 20.54 9.32 0.53
CA GLU A 167 21.95 9.64 0.30
C GLU A 167 22.63 8.65 -0.63
N GLN A 168 22.27 7.37 -0.54
CA GLN A 168 22.88 6.31 -1.36
C GLN A 168 22.25 6.24 -2.76
N SER A 169 20.98 6.61 -2.92
CA SER A 169 20.28 6.62 -4.22
C SER A 169 20.65 7.79 -5.13
N LYS A 170 21.30 8.83 -4.58
CA LYS A 170 21.77 10.02 -5.33
C LYS A 170 23.13 9.86 -6.01
N LYS A 171 23.75 8.67 -5.92
CA LYS A 171 25.06 8.37 -6.52
C LYS A 171 24.92 7.52 -7.76
#